data_AF-A0A4R1QUQ5-F1
#
_entry.id   AF-A0A4R1QUQ5-F1
#
_cell.length_a   1.000
_cell.length_b   1.000
_cell.length_c   1.000
_cell.angle_alpha   90.00
_cell.angle_beta   90.00
_cell.angle_gamma   90.00
#
_symmetry.space_group_name_H-M   'P 1'
#
loop_
_entity.id
_entity.type
_entity.pdbx_description
1 polymer ?
#
loop_
_entity_poly.entity_id
_entity_poly.type
_entity_poly.pdbx_seq_one_letter_code
_entity_poly.pdbx_strand_id
1 'polypeptide(L)'
;MDEPFIVGTMIGLGADLPKTAIDFLLFHWRFSGYHCWRMLIKVFFSPEWPINLHQWIIGAFLDLVMSGAFGVGLVYFMRLLGPGYFWMKGIAYSLGTWVFVCLIASGHWFGNSLEVYHSFINHQIWGAVAVYWLFSLKRGWLK
;
A
#
# COMPACT_ATOMS: atom_id res chain seq x y z
N MET A 1 -3.78 -20.69 -13.43
CA MET A 1 -3.21 -19.54 -12.69
C MET A 1 -2.65 -20.09 -11.41
N ASP A 2 -1.36 -19.89 -11.16
CA ASP A 2 -0.67 -20.51 -10.02
C ASP A 2 -1.26 -20.01 -8.70
N GLU A 3 -1.55 -20.93 -7.79
CA GLU A 3 -2.10 -20.70 -6.46
C GLU A 3 -1.42 -19.55 -5.67
N PRO A 4 -0.08 -19.36 -5.71
CA PRO A 4 0.58 -18.27 -5.00
C PRO A 4 0.21 -16.87 -5.51
N PHE A 5 -0.13 -16.74 -6.80
CA PHE A 5 -0.44 -15.45 -7.42
C PHE A 5 -1.81 -14.94 -6.97
N ILE A 6 -2.81 -15.82 -6.97
CA ILE A 6 -4.17 -15.50 -6.51
C ILE A 6 -4.12 -15.16 -5.02
N VAL A 7 -3.43 -15.97 -4.22
CA VAL A 7 -3.30 -15.74 -2.77
C VAL A 7 -2.57 -14.43 -2.48
N GLY A 8 -1.46 -14.14 -3.16
CA GLY A 8 -0.74 -12.87 -3.01
C GLY A 8 -1.59 -11.65 -3.32
N THR A 9 -2.35 -11.71 -4.41
CA THR A 9 -3.26 -10.64 -4.84
C THR A 9 -4.39 -10.44 -3.83
N MET A 10 -5.04 -11.52 -3.38
CA MET A 10 -6.12 -11.46 -2.39
C MET A 10 -5.64 -10.88 -1.06
N ILE A 11 -4.42 -11.19 -0.64
CA ILE A 11 -3.87 -10.65 0.61
C ILE A 11 -3.48 -9.18 0.45
N GLY A 12 -2.89 -8.79 -0.69
CA GLY A 12 -2.62 -7.37 -0.99
C GLY A 12 -3.90 -6.54 -0.92
N LEU A 13 -4.95 -6.99 -1.61
CA LEU A 13 -6.26 -6.34 -1.58
C LEU A 13 -6.89 -6.36 -0.18
N GLY A 14 -6.82 -7.50 0.51
CA GLY A 14 -7.39 -7.67 1.84
C GLY A 14 -6.71 -6.80 2.90
N ALA A 15 -5.41 -6.57 2.80
CA ALA A 15 -4.68 -5.69 3.70
C ALA A 15 -4.88 -4.20 3.37
N ASP A 16 -5.15 -3.87 2.10
CA ASP A 16 -5.34 -2.50 1.64
C ASP A 16 -6.74 -1.94 1.96
N LEU A 17 -7.78 -2.77 1.98
CA LEU A 17 -9.13 -2.36 2.36
C LEU A 17 -9.24 -1.74 3.78
N PRO A 18 -8.79 -2.38 4.87
CA PRO A 18 -8.86 -1.78 6.20
C PRO A 18 -7.93 -0.57 6.34
N LYS A 19 -6.79 -0.55 5.62
CA LYS A 19 -5.90 0.61 5.51
C LYS A 19 -6.62 1.81 4.91
N THR A 20 -7.20 1.65 3.73
CA THR A 20 -7.89 2.73 3.01
C THR A 20 -9.12 3.19 3.77
N ALA A 21 -9.85 2.30 4.43
CA ALA A 21 -10.98 2.66 5.28
C ALA A 21 -10.56 3.53 6.47
N ILE A 22 -9.52 3.14 7.21
CA ILE A 22 -9.01 3.93 8.34
C ILE A 22 -8.41 5.26 7.87
N ASP A 23 -7.64 5.24 6.78
CA ASP A 23 -7.07 6.44 6.17
C ASP A 23 -8.16 7.43 5.75
N PHE A 24 -9.25 6.93 5.14
CA PHE A 24 -10.41 7.73 4.78
C PHE A 24 -11.12 8.32 6.01
N LEU A 25 -11.31 7.52 7.08
CA LEU A 25 -11.94 8.01 8.32
C LEU A 25 -11.11 9.11 8.99
N LEU A 26 -9.79 8.93 9.08
CA LEU A 26 -8.88 9.92 9.64
C LEU A 26 -8.87 11.21 8.81
N PHE A 27 -8.93 11.09 7.47
CA PHE A 27 -9.07 12.23 6.57
C PHE A 27 -10.41 12.94 6.75
N HIS A 28 -11.52 12.20 6.77
CA HIS A 28 -12.87 12.72 6.89
C HIS A 28 -13.08 13.47 8.22
N TRP A 29 -12.57 12.94 9.32
CA TRP A 29 -12.62 13.57 10.64
C TRP A 29 -11.56 14.65 10.87
N ARG A 30 -10.77 14.99 9.84
CA ARG A 30 -9.71 16.02 9.89
C ARG A 30 -8.61 15.74 10.92
N PHE A 31 -8.47 14.49 11.38
CA PHE A 31 -7.28 14.05 12.13
C PHE A 31 -6.05 13.99 11.23
N SER A 32 -6.26 13.83 9.92
CA SER A 32 -5.21 13.79 8.91
C SER A 32 -5.58 14.72 7.74
N GLY A 33 -4.64 15.56 7.31
CA GLY A 33 -4.72 16.25 6.00
C GLY A 33 -4.36 15.33 4.81
N TYR A 34 -3.80 14.16 5.15
CA TYR A 34 -3.33 13.15 4.24
C TYR A 34 -4.42 12.14 3.93
N HIS A 35 -4.51 11.77 2.65
CA HIS A 35 -5.25 10.60 2.19
C HIS A 35 -4.60 10.03 0.93
N CYS A 36 -4.36 8.72 0.91
CA CYS A 36 -3.59 8.06 -0.14
C CYS A 36 -4.17 8.28 -1.55
N TRP A 37 -5.48 8.19 -1.73
CA TRP A 37 -6.12 8.40 -3.03
C TRP A 37 -5.93 9.84 -3.52
N ARG A 38 -5.93 10.82 -2.60
CA ARG A 38 -5.71 12.23 -2.93
C ARG A 38 -4.30 12.49 -3.43
N MET A 39 -3.30 11.79 -2.89
CA MET A 39 -1.93 11.87 -3.40
C MET A 39 -1.81 11.27 -4.79
N LEU A 40 -2.36 10.08 -5.01
CA LEU A 40 -2.37 9.44 -6.33
C LEU A 40 -3.06 10.32 -7.37
N ILE A 41 -4.18 10.96 -7.02
CA ILE A 41 -4.85 11.93 -7.90
C ILE A 41 -3.88 13.07 -8.27
N LYS A 42 -3.17 13.66 -7.30
CA LYS A 42 -2.23 14.76 -7.56
C LYS A 42 -1.02 14.36 -8.42
N VAL A 43 -0.70 13.07 -8.54
CA VAL A 43 0.35 12.58 -9.46
C VAL A 43 -0.11 12.66 -10.91
N PHE A 44 -1.40 12.42 -11.18
CA PHE A 44 -1.94 12.36 -12.54
C PHE A 44 -2.73 13.61 -12.97
N PHE A 45 -3.19 14.42 -12.00
CA PHE A 45 -4.01 15.59 -12.23
C PHE A 45 -3.36 16.85 -11.64
N SER A 46 -3.63 18.01 -12.27
CA SER A 46 -3.12 19.28 -11.76
C SER A 46 -3.58 19.52 -10.32
N PRO A 47 -2.67 19.86 -9.38
CA PRO A 47 -3.02 20.10 -7.97
C PRO A 47 -3.95 21.30 -7.75
N GLU A 48 -4.07 22.16 -8.76
CA GLU A 48 -4.92 23.35 -8.75
C GLU A 48 -6.39 23.03 -9.01
N TRP A 49 -6.69 21.84 -9.55
CA TRP A 49 -8.05 21.47 -9.90
C TRP A 49 -8.81 20.91 -8.70
N PRO A 50 -10.07 21.34 -8.47
CA PRO A 50 -10.89 20.77 -7.42
C PRO A 50 -11.13 19.29 -7.70
N ILE A 51 -10.92 18.46 -6.68
CA ILE A 51 -11.07 17.01 -6.80
C ILE A 51 -12.55 16.65 -6.88
N ASN A 52 -12.96 16.05 -8.00
CA ASN A 52 -14.32 15.57 -8.22
C ASN A 52 -14.45 14.05 -7.99
N LEU A 53 -15.68 13.53 -8.00
CA LEU A 53 -15.97 12.11 -7.74
C LEU A 53 -15.24 11.15 -8.68
N HIS A 54 -15.07 11.49 -9.96
CA HIS A 54 -14.39 10.63 -10.92
C HIS A 54 -12.91 10.51 -10.59
N GLN A 55 -12.27 11.60 -10.19
CA GLN A 55 -10.88 11.58 -9.73
C GLN A 55 -10.74 10.74 -8.46
N TRP A 56 -11.70 10.81 -7.53
CA TRP A 56 -11.74 9.93 -6.36
C TRP A 56 -11.78 8.45 -6.72
N ILE A 57 -12.62 8.07 -7.68
CA ILE A 57 -12.71 6.70 -8.19
C ILE A 57 -11.38 6.26 -8.84
N ILE A 58 -10.77 7.14 -9.65
CA ILE A 58 -9.48 6.87 -10.28
C ILE A 58 -8.38 6.69 -9.23
N GLY A 59 -8.32 7.55 -8.22
CA GLY A 59 -7.37 7.45 -7.11
C GLY A 59 -7.49 6.13 -6.35
N ALA A 60 -8.72 5.72 -6.03
CA ALA A 60 -8.99 4.44 -5.39
C ALA A 60 -8.57 3.24 -6.27
N PHE A 61 -8.90 3.29 -7.56
CA PHE A 61 -8.52 2.25 -8.51
C PHE A 61 -7.00 2.13 -8.66
N LEU A 62 -6.30 3.26 -8.75
CA LEU A 62 -4.83 3.27 -8.83
C LEU A 62 -4.18 2.71 -7.56
N ASP A 63 -4.72 3.02 -6.38
CA ASP A 63 -4.23 2.46 -5.11
C ASP A 63 -4.37 0.93 -5.09
N LEU A 64 -5.53 0.41 -5.51
CA LEU A 64 -5.79 -1.03 -5.62
C LEU A 64 -4.86 -1.73 -6.60
N VAL A 65 -4.65 -1.15 -7.79
CA VAL A 65 -3.77 -1.72 -8.82
C VAL A 65 -2.31 -1.75 -8.32
N MET A 66 -1.85 -0.65 -7.72
CA MET A 66 -0.50 -0.56 -7.17
C MET A 66 -0.31 -1.53 -6.00
N SER A 67 -1.28 -1.63 -5.10
CA SER A 67 -1.28 -2.58 -3.99
C SER A 67 -1.23 -4.03 -4.47
N GLY A 68 -2.05 -4.39 -5.48
CA GLY A 68 -2.01 -5.70 -6.11
C GLY A 68 -0.66 -6.02 -6.75
N ALA A 69 -0.10 -5.09 -7.53
CA ALA A 69 1.21 -5.24 -8.18
C ALA A 69 2.34 -5.42 -7.15
N PHE A 70 2.35 -4.64 -6.08
CA PHE A 70 3.33 -4.78 -5.00
C PHE A 70 3.10 -6.03 -4.16
N GLY A 71 1.86 -6.48 -3.96
CA GLY A 71 1.55 -7.75 -3.31
C GLY A 71 2.13 -8.95 -4.08
N VAL A 72 1.99 -8.95 -5.40
CA VAL A 72 2.64 -9.95 -6.28
C VAL A 72 4.15 -9.87 -6.16
N GLY A 73 4.72 -8.67 -6.24
CA GLY A 73 6.15 -8.45 -6.09
C GLY A 73 6.70 -8.93 -4.74
N LEU A 74 5.96 -8.71 -3.66
CA LEU A 74 6.30 -9.19 -2.32
C LEU A 74 6.33 -10.72 -2.28
N VAL A 75 5.30 -11.40 -2.79
CA VAL A 75 5.26 -12.87 -2.80
C VAL A 75 6.41 -13.45 -3.63
N TYR A 76 6.72 -12.84 -4.78
CA TYR A 76 7.84 -13.26 -5.60
C TYR A 76 9.19 -13.04 -4.89
N PHE A 77 9.39 -11.86 -4.29
CA PHE A 77 10.58 -11.54 -3.50
C PHE A 77 10.79 -12.51 -2.33
N MET A 78 9.71 -12.85 -1.63
CA MET A 78 9.72 -13.82 -0.54
C MET A 78 10.06 -15.23 -1.01
N ARG A 79 9.58 -15.61 -2.19
CA ARG A 79 9.92 -16.91 -2.82
C ARG A 79 11.41 -17.00 -3.12
N LEU A 80 12.03 -15.93 -3.63
CA LEU A 80 13.46 -15.92 -3.97
C LEU A 80 14.38 -16.03 -2.75
N LEU A 81 14.02 -15.38 -1.64
CA LEU A 81 14.87 -15.32 -0.45
C LEU A 81 14.65 -16.49 0.53
N GLY A 82 13.68 -17.36 0.26
CA GLY A 82 13.31 -18.47 1.13
C GLY A 82 12.57 -18.04 2.42
N PRO A 83 12.17 -19.01 3.27
CA PRO A 83 11.22 -18.79 4.36
C PRO A 83 11.79 -18.10 5.61
N GLY A 84 13.12 -18.03 5.77
CA GLY A 84 13.74 -17.41 6.95
C GLY A 84 13.46 -15.90 7.04
N TYR A 85 13.26 -15.37 8.25
CA TYR A 85 13.07 -13.94 8.53
C TYR A 85 11.98 -13.25 7.68
N PHE A 86 10.88 -13.96 7.39
CA PHE A 86 9.78 -13.46 6.56
C PHE A 86 9.28 -12.08 6.99
N TRP A 87 9.10 -11.86 8.30
CA TRP A 87 8.69 -10.57 8.85
C TRP A 87 9.61 -9.41 8.49
N MET A 88 10.92 -9.61 8.67
CA MET A 88 11.93 -8.60 8.31
C MET A 88 11.96 -8.35 6.80
N LYS A 89 11.81 -9.40 5.99
CA LYS A 89 11.77 -9.27 4.52
C LYS A 89 10.54 -8.51 4.04
N GLY A 90 9.38 -8.75 4.66
CA GLY A 90 8.15 -8.04 4.34
C GLY A 90 8.23 -6.56 4.71
N ILE A 91 8.79 -6.25 5.88
CA ILE A 91 9.09 -4.88 6.30
C ILE A 91 10.08 -4.23 5.32
N ALA A 92 11.18 -4.90 4.98
CA ALA A 92 12.18 -4.39 4.05
C ALA A 92 11.60 -4.14 2.64
N TYR A 93 10.75 -5.04 2.14
CA TYR A 93 10.07 -4.87 0.86
C TYR A 93 9.08 -3.69 0.90
N SER A 94 8.28 -3.57 1.96
CA SER A 94 7.37 -2.44 2.17
C SER A 94 8.14 -1.11 2.21
N LEU A 95 9.23 -1.06 2.98
CA LEU A 95 10.14 0.09 3.05
C LEU A 95 10.71 0.46 1.67
N GLY A 96 11.31 -0.51 0.98
CA GLY A 96 11.93 -0.27 -0.32
C GLY A 96 10.94 0.20 -1.38
N THR A 97 9.78 -0.45 -1.44
CA THR A 97 8.68 -0.09 -2.34
C THR A 97 8.16 1.31 -2.06
N TRP A 98 7.98 1.64 -0.79
CA TRP A 98 7.46 2.94 -0.39
C TRP A 98 8.46 4.07 -0.64
N VAL A 99 9.75 3.85 -0.35
CA VAL A 99 10.83 4.78 -0.70
C VAL A 99 10.87 4.99 -2.21
N PHE A 100 10.72 3.93 -3.01
CA PHE A 100 10.68 4.02 -4.47
C PHE A 100 9.50 4.85 -4.98
N VAL A 101 8.28 4.59 -4.49
CA VAL A 101 7.07 5.37 -4.83
C VAL A 101 7.23 6.82 -4.42
N CYS A 102 7.74 7.08 -3.20
CA CYS A 102 8.01 8.43 -2.72
C CYS A 102 9.05 9.15 -3.55
N LEU A 103 10.13 8.48 -3.98
CA LEU A 103 11.19 9.08 -4.81
C LEU A 103 10.67 9.45 -6.21
N ILE A 104 9.89 8.57 -6.84
CA ILE A 104 9.23 8.86 -8.12
C ILE A 104 8.30 10.06 -7.96
N ALA A 105 7.50 10.07 -6.90
CA ALA A 105 6.52 11.10 -6.68
C ALA A 105 7.12 12.40 -6.12
N SER A 106 8.28 12.38 -5.45
CA SER A 106 9.00 13.57 -4.96
C SER A 106 9.83 14.25 -6.03
N GLY A 107 10.26 13.52 -7.06
CA GLY A 107 10.75 14.11 -8.31
C GLY A 107 9.69 14.90 -9.08
N HIS A 108 8.42 14.74 -8.70
CA HIS A 108 7.30 15.44 -9.31
C HIS A 108 6.64 16.45 -8.35
N TRP A 109 6.16 16.12 -7.14
CA TRP A 109 5.21 17.01 -6.42
C TRP A 109 5.04 16.80 -4.89
N PHE A 110 6.07 16.40 -4.12
CA PHE A 110 5.93 16.35 -2.65
C PHE A 110 6.52 17.58 -1.94
N GLY A 111 5.70 18.65 -1.86
CA GLY A 111 6.04 19.89 -1.17
C GLY A 111 5.88 19.89 0.35
N ASN A 112 5.39 18.81 0.97
CA ASN A 112 5.16 18.76 2.42
C ASN A 112 5.69 17.45 3.03
N SER A 113 6.81 17.54 3.74
CA SER A 113 7.51 16.39 4.34
C SER A 113 6.63 15.61 5.31
N LEU A 114 5.72 16.26 6.03
CA LEU A 114 4.86 15.65 7.03
C LEU A 114 3.84 14.65 6.45
N GLU A 115 3.26 14.97 5.28
CA GLU A 115 2.31 14.07 4.59
C GLU A 115 3.02 12.78 4.14
N VAL A 116 4.26 12.91 3.66
CA VAL A 116 5.12 11.78 3.29
C VAL A 116 5.45 10.92 4.53
N TYR A 117 5.74 11.53 5.68
CA TYR A 117 6.01 10.81 6.93
C TYR A 117 4.77 10.07 7.46
N HIS A 118 3.59 10.69 7.46
CA HIS A 118 2.34 10.02 7.86
C HIS A 118 2.03 8.84 6.94
N SER A 119 2.19 9.04 5.63
CA SER A 119 2.08 7.96 4.65
C SER A 119 3.01 6.80 4.95
N PHE A 120 4.28 7.11 5.26
CA PHE A 120 5.30 6.13 5.57
C PHE A 120 4.90 5.26 6.77
N ILE A 121 4.52 5.89 7.89
CA ILE A 121 4.10 5.18 9.11
C ILE A 121 2.88 4.32 8.83
N ASN A 122 1.88 4.85 8.12
CA ASN A 122 0.66 4.12 7.75
C ASN A 122 1.02 2.84 6.96
N HIS A 123 1.84 2.95 5.92
CA HIS A 123 2.23 1.79 5.10
C HIS A 123 3.09 0.76 5.85
N GLN A 124 3.86 1.15 6.87
CA GLN A 124 4.60 0.18 7.71
C GLN A 124 3.66 -0.66 8.56
N ILE A 125 2.65 -0.03 9.17
CA ILE A 125 1.65 -0.73 10.00
C ILE A 125 0.90 -1.74 9.14
N TRP A 126 0.43 -1.33 7.96
CA TRP A 126 -0.35 -2.23 7.09
C TRP A 126 0.49 -3.28 6.38
N GLY A 127 1.75 -2.98 6.06
CA GLY A 127 2.71 -3.98 5.62
C GLY A 127 2.90 -5.08 6.68
N ALA A 128 3.02 -4.71 7.95
CA ALA A 128 3.10 -5.68 9.05
C ALA A 128 1.81 -6.50 9.21
N VAL A 129 0.63 -5.88 9.07
CA VAL A 129 -0.67 -6.57 9.10
C VAL A 129 -0.80 -7.56 7.94
N ALA A 130 -0.43 -7.18 6.72
CA ALA A 130 -0.46 -8.06 5.55
C ALA A 130 0.42 -9.30 5.75
N VAL A 131 1.62 -9.09 6.29
CA VAL A 131 2.56 -10.17 6.63
C VAL A 131 2.00 -11.07 7.73
N TYR A 132 1.36 -10.50 8.75
CA TYR A 132 0.69 -11.28 9.81
C TYR A 132 -0.45 -12.14 9.25
N TRP A 133 -1.26 -11.61 8.35
CA TRP A 133 -2.31 -12.38 7.69
C TRP A 133 -1.76 -13.50 6.80
N LEU A 134 -0.73 -13.24 5.99
CA LEU A 134 0.00 -14.28 5.24
C LEU A 134 0.42 -15.44 6.13
N PHE A 135 0.97 -15.12 7.31
CA PHE A 135 1.47 -16.11 8.25
C PHE A 135 0.35 -16.90 8.94
N SER A 136 -0.74 -16.21 9.28
CA SER A 136 -1.91 -16.81 9.94
C SER A 136 -2.64 -17.78 9.00
N LEU A 137 -2.75 -17.43 7.71
CA LEU A 137 -3.32 -18.32 6.69
C LEU A 137 -2.44 -19.56 6.48
N LYS A 138 -1.10 -19.41 6.39
CA LYS A 138 -0.18 -20.54 6.22
C LYS A 138 -0.22 -21.55 7.38
N ARG A 139 -0.47 -21.12 8.62
CA ARG A 139 -0.65 -22.02 9.78
C ARG A 139 -1.93 -22.87 9.69
N GLY A 140 -2.94 -22.44 8.95
CA GLY A 140 -4.14 -23.24 8.68
C GLY A 140 -3.94 -24.31 7.59
N TRP A 141 -2.94 -24.15 6.73
CA TRP A 141 -2.66 -25.03 5.58
C TRP A 141 -1.68 -26.17 5.89
N LEU A 142 -1.01 -26.12 7.04
CA LEU A 142 -0.09 -27.17 7.54
C LEU A 142 -0.76 -28.08 8.58
N LYS A 143 -2.09 -28.09 8.63
CA LYS A 143 -2.89 -29.08 9.35
C LYS A 143 -3.58 -30.00 8.37
#